data_AF-A0A2A6LP10-F1
#
_entry.id   AF-A0A2A6LP10-F1
#
_cell.length_a   1.000
_cell.length_b   1.000
_cell.length_c   1.000
_cell.angle_alpha   90.00
_cell.angle_beta   90.00
_cell.angle_gamma   90.00
#
_symmetry.space_group_name_H-M   'P 1'
#
loop_
_entity.id
_entity.type
_entity.pdbx_description
1 polymer ?
#
loop_
_entity_poly.entity_id
_entity_poly.type
_entity_poly.pdbx_seq_one_letter_code
_entity_poly.pdbx_strand_id
1 'polypeptide(L)'
;MTLQISDWRLLKLTLDQVGPFQDAIQTFNFRGIASSEDPDPAPASLYMLLAKNGHGKTTVLESIHGLFGLMANPPIGRFADVAHKGQAQVDIRAEWTIDGKTQTTLLSIWTGSPFYLVDWTDDLESAQVQQWATLNLTQANGVISFGRGTNDLGRLLFEEIRAAQGSAPTELFGLSQELPTVILFPADRRLVAPSEHRVIERPKDWGYQPAQTFASDGPVWSESIDNLLIWLEWLDDGRLAELIAYLNAEIFAEDRKAIRPPRRAELKTFVATPTGEHALEQLSHGERALLQLYARTACHMTRNTILLVDEVDTHLHSKWMNRLLLALKQLLVKNAQLSVIFTTHNRELMKVFDHQAHETGIVKGGYLIEDELS
;
A
#
# COMPACT_ATOMS: atom_id res chain seq x y z
N MET A 1 6.98 -6.71 26.49
CA MET A 1 6.07 -5.63 26.09
C MET A 1 5.42 -6.12 24.81
N THR A 2 4.10 -6.19 24.74
CA THR A 2 3.42 -6.64 23.52
C THR A 2 2.67 -5.45 22.95
N LEU A 3 3.05 -5.03 21.74
CA LEU A 3 2.39 -3.95 21.00
C LEU A 3 1.27 -4.53 20.15
N GLN A 4 0.06 -3.99 20.30
CA GLN A 4 -1.06 -4.24 19.39
C GLN A 4 -1.51 -2.92 18.76
N ILE A 5 -1.89 -2.95 17.48
CA ILE A 5 -2.32 -1.77 16.72
C ILE A 5 -3.75 -1.99 16.25
N SER A 6 -4.68 -1.14 16.69
CA SER A 6 -6.12 -1.25 16.39
C SER A 6 -6.65 -0.17 15.43
N ASP A 7 -5.84 0.83 15.10
CA ASP A 7 -6.10 1.85 14.08
C ASP A 7 -4.78 2.26 13.43
N TRP A 8 -4.82 2.58 12.14
CA TRP A 8 -3.64 2.97 11.37
C TRP A 8 -4.01 3.88 10.20
N ARG A 9 -3.73 5.17 10.36
CA ARG A 9 -4.17 6.21 9.42
C ARG A 9 -3.06 7.18 9.09
N LEU A 10 -2.74 7.28 7.80
CA LEU A 10 -1.83 8.29 7.32
C LEU A 10 -2.44 9.68 7.55
N LEU A 11 -1.70 10.57 8.21
CA LEU A 11 -2.13 11.92 8.52
C LEU A 11 -1.47 12.93 7.59
N LYS A 12 -0.14 12.85 7.46
CA LYS A 12 0.66 13.86 6.76
C LYS A 12 1.91 13.24 6.13
N LEU A 13 2.33 13.80 5.00
CA LEU A 13 3.66 13.61 4.42
C LEU A 13 4.28 14.98 4.18
N THR A 14 5.50 15.18 4.66
CA THR A 14 6.28 16.40 4.42
C THR A 14 7.59 16.02 3.74
N LEU A 15 7.91 16.71 2.65
CA LEU A 15 9.06 16.46 1.79
C LEU A 15 9.87 17.74 1.62
N ASP A 16 11.20 17.64 1.70
CA ASP A 16 12.14 18.72 1.44
C ASP A 16 13.28 18.19 0.56
N GLN A 17 13.50 18.80 -0.61
CA GLN A 17 14.50 18.39 -1.60
C GLN A 17 14.33 16.94 -2.10
N VAL A 18 13.08 16.49 -2.25
CA VAL A 18 12.75 15.13 -2.72
C VAL A 18 12.04 15.16 -4.07
N GLY A 19 12.60 14.51 -5.09
CA GLY A 19 12.01 14.44 -6.42
C GLY A 19 11.85 15.83 -7.05
N PRO A 20 10.67 16.24 -7.53
CA PRO A 20 10.46 17.59 -8.07
C PRO A 20 10.31 18.68 -6.99
N PHE A 21 10.24 18.32 -5.71
CA PHE A 21 10.09 19.29 -4.61
C PHE A 21 11.46 19.78 -4.13
N GLN A 22 12.17 20.53 -4.99
CA GLN A 22 13.55 20.99 -4.72
C GLN A 22 13.62 22.35 -4.03
N ASP A 23 12.69 23.25 -4.34
CA ASP A 23 12.80 24.66 -3.95
C ASP A 23 12.01 25.03 -2.70
N ALA A 24 11.13 24.15 -2.23
CA ALA A 24 10.29 24.37 -1.05
C ALA A 24 9.92 23.07 -0.35
N ILE A 25 9.64 23.19 0.96
CA ILE A 25 9.05 22.11 1.76
C ILE A 25 7.61 21.89 1.28
N GLN A 26 7.34 20.71 0.72
CA GLN A 26 6.03 20.32 0.27
C GLN A 26 5.33 19.46 1.33
N THR A 27 4.07 19.81 1.67
CA THR A 27 3.25 19.06 2.62
C THR A 27 1.98 18.52 1.94
N PHE A 28 1.62 17.27 2.26
CA PHE A 28 0.39 16.61 1.84
C PHE A 28 -0.39 16.17 3.08
N ASN A 29 -1.63 16.62 3.21
CA ASN A 29 -2.51 16.27 4.33
C ASN A 29 -3.52 15.21 3.87
N PHE A 30 -3.48 14.03 4.48
CA PHE A 30 -4.32 12.89 4.09
C PHE A 30 -5.62 12.82 4.89
N ARG A 31 -6.29 13.98 5.04
CA ARG A 31 -7.59 14.09 5.70
C ARG A 31 -8.74 13.96 4.71
N GLY A 32 -9.93 13.69 5.23
CA GLY A 32 -11.16 13.82 4.46
C GLY A 32 -11.37 15.25 3.95
N ILE A 33 -12.38 15.43 3.10
CA ILE A 33 -12.73 16.76 2.59
C ILE A 33 -13.54 17.50 3.65
N ALA A 34 -13.03 18.64 4.10
CA ALA A 34 -13.71 19.48 5.05
C ALA A 34 -15.02 20.02 4.46
N SER A 35 -16.05 20.08 5.30
CA SER A 35 -17.36 20.64 4.94
C SER A 35 -17.83 21.60 6.03
N SER A 36 -18.95 22.28 5.79
CA SER A 36 -19.58 23.10 6.84
C SER A 36 -20.06 22.27 8.05
N GLU A 37 -20.33 20.98 7.84
CA GLU A 37 -20.81 20.07 8.89
C GLU A 37 -19.67 19.34 9.61
N ASP A 38 -18.53 19.16 8.93
CA ASP A 38 -17.31 18.53 9.47
C ASP A 38 -16.07 19.32 9.02
N PRO A 39 -15.66 20.34 9.79
CA PRO A 39 -14.55 21.22 9.40
C PRO A 39 -13.17 20.60 9.65
N ASP A 40 -13.06 19.56 10.48
CA ASP A 40 -11.81 18.83 10.76
C ASP A 40 -12.04 17.31 10.57
N PRO A 41 -12.20 16.86 9.32
CA PRO A 41 -12.54 15.48 9.04
C PRO A 41 -11.42 14.54 9.44
N ALA A 42 -11.84 13.31 9.76
CA ALA A 42 -10.93 12.21 10.05
C ALA A 42 -9.95 11.96 8.88
N PRO A 43 -8.81 11.29 9.13
CA PRO A 43 -7.94 10.82 8.07
C PRO A 43 -8.68 10.02 7.00
N ALA A 44 -8.33 10.24 5.74
CA ALA A 44 -8.97 9.58 4.61
C ALA A 44 -8.64 8.09 4.56
N SER A 45 -9.66 7.27 4.33
CA SER A 45 -9.50 5.86 3.98
C SER A 45 -9.34 5.66 2.47
N LEU A 46 -9.84 6.61 1.66
CA LEU A 46 -9.66 6.63 0.21
C LEU A 46 -9.21 8.02 -0.23
N TYR A 47 -8.01 8.12 -0.78
CA TYR A 47 -7.39 9.40 -1.14
C TYR A 47 -6.94 9.44 -2.60
N MET A 48 -7.36 10.49 -3.31
CA MET A 48 -7.00 10.73 -4.71
C MET A 48 -5.97 11.85 -4.85
N LEU A 49 -4.84 11.55 -5.47
CA LEU A 49 -3.85 12.53 -5.91
C LEU A 49 -4.01 12.79 -7.41
N LEU A 50 -4.57 13.96 -7.77
CA LEU A 50 -4.74 14.37 -9.15
C LEU A 50 -3.65 15.37 -9.53
N ALA A 51 -2.87 15.07 -10.57
CA ALA A 51 -1.90 16.02 -11.13
C ALA A 51 -1.51 15.65 -12.57
N LYS A 52 -0.96 16.61 -13.31
CA LYS A 52 -0.31 16.33 -14.61
C LYS A 52 0.94 15.47 -14.43
N ASN A 53 1.47 14.91 -15.52
CA ASN A 53 2.70 14.10 -15.48
C ASN A 53 3.91 14.98 -15.13
N GLY A 54 4.82 14.46 -14.31
CA GLY A 54 6.00 15.19 -13.83
C GLY A 54 5.80 16.01 -12.55
N HIS A 55 4.57 16.16 -12.04
CA HIS A 55 4.27 16.98 -10.84
C HIS A 55 4.41 16.23 -9.50
N GLY A 56 5.21 15.15 -9.46
CA GLY A 56 5.57 14.50 -8.20
C GLY A 56 4.57 13.48 -7.62
N LYS A 57 3.52 13.08 -8.34
CA LYS A 57 2.58 12.01 -7.90
C LYS A 57 3.29 10.74 -7.44
N THR A 58 4.11 10.17 -8.31
CA THR A 58 4.97 9.00 -8.02
C THR A 58 5.93 9.28 -6.87
N THR A 59 6.44 10.51 -6.77
CA THR A 59 7.34 10.92 -5.67
C THR A 59 6.63 10.86 -4.32
N VAL A 60 5.37 11.28 -4.22
CA VAL A 60 4.58 11.18 -2.98
C VAL A 60 4.44 9.73 -2.55
N LEU A 61 4.00 8.84 -3.45
CA LEU A 61 3.80 7.43 -3.14
C LEU A 61 5.12 6.71 -2.77
N GLU A 62 6.16 6.90 -3.57
CA GLU A 62 7.47 6.29 -3.33
C GLU A 62 8.15 6.82 -2.06
N SER A 63 7.86 8.05 -1.63
CA SER A 63 8.33 8.58 -0.34
C SER A 63 7.64 7.90 0.84
N ILE A 64 6.31 7.71 0.79
CA ILE A 64 5.59 6.95 1.83
C ILE A 64 6.16 5.52 1.89
N HIS A 65 6.23 4.83 0.75
CA HIS A 65 6.81 3.49 0.66
C HIS A 65 8.26 3.45 1.16
N GLY A 66 9.10 4.42 0.78
CA GLY A 66 10.50 4.48 1.17
C GLY A 66 10.72 4.64 2.67
N LEU A 67 9.91 5.46 3.35
CA LEU A 67 10.02 5.66 4.80
C LEU A 67 9.75 4.35 5.57
N PHE A 68 8.77 3.58 5.11
CA PHE A 68 8.50 2.24 5.66
C PHE A 68 9.55 1.21 5.22
N GLY A 69 10.08 1.35 4.00
CA GLY A 69 11.15 0.52 3.46
C GLY A 69 12.44 0.59 4.27
N LEU A 70 12.69 1.69 4.99
CA LEU A 70 13.80 1.78 5.96
C LEU A 70 13.63 0.82 7.15
N MET A 71 12.41 0.37 7.46
CA MET A 71 12.16 -0.62 8.50
C MET A 71 12.36 -2.06 8.01
N ALA A 72 12.51 -2.29 6.70
CA ALA A 72 12.77 -3.61 6.13
C ALA A 72 14.24 -4.05 6.27
N ASN A 73 14.48 -5.36 6.25
CA ASN A 73 15.80 -6.00 6.19
C ASN A 73 15.95 -6.86 4.92
N PRO A 74 16.86 -6.52 3.98
CA PRO A 74 17.58 -5.24 3.90
C PRO A 74 16.63 -4.05 3.68
N PRO A 75 17.05 -2.80 3.96
CA PRO A 75 16.22 -1.64 3.71
C PRO A 75 15.98 -1.45 2.21
N ILE A 76 14.77 -1.02 1.84
CA ILE A 76 14.33 -0.84 0.46
C ILE A 76 13.73 0.54 0.20
N GLY A 77 13.49 0.86 -1.07
CA GLY A 77 12.91 2.12 -1.48
C GLY A 77 13.93 3.26 -1.54
N ARG A 78 13.46 4.45 -1.91
CA ARG A 78 14.33 5.58 -2.28
C ARG A 78 15.28 6.08 -1.19
N PHE A 79 14.88 5.97 0.08
CA PHE A 79 15.70 6.44 1.20
C PHE A 79 16.71 5.39 1.67
N ALA A 80 16.66 4.16 1.14
CA ALA A 80 17.69 3.16 1.35
C ALA A 80 18.95 3.41 0.50
N ASP A 81 18.87 4.30 -0.50
CA ASP A 81 20.02 4.73 -1.29
C ASP A 81 20.83 5.79 -0.51
N VAL A 82 22.10 5.48 -0.22
CA VAL A 82 23.05 6.39 0.45
C VAL A 82 23.31 7.67 -0.34
N ALA A 83 23.05 7.68 -1.64
CA ALA A 83 23.21 8.87 -2.48
C ALA A 83 22.05 9.86 -2.35
N HIS A 84 20.93 9.46 -1.73
CA HIS A 84 19.77 10.32 -1.52
C HIS A 84 20.11 11.45 -0.53
N LYS A 85 19.67 12.68 -0.84
CA LYS A 85 19.96 13.88 -0.04
C LYS A 85 18.73 14.62 0.49
N GLY A 86 17.54 14.24 0.06
CA GLY A 86 16.30 14.85 0.51
C GLY A 86 15.88 14.39 1.91
N GLN A 87 14.99 15.16 2.51
CA GLN A 87 14.40 14.87 3.82
C GLN A 87 12.93 14.53 3.62
N ALA A 88 12.45 13.59 4.42
CA ALA A 88 11.05 13.21 4.40
C ALA A 88 10.58 12.84 5.80
N GLN A 89 9.35 13.22 6.12
CA GLN A 89 8.66 12.85 7.33
C GLN A 89 7.26 12.38 6.98
N VAL A 90 6.85 11.25 7.55
CA VAL A 90 5.47 10.76 7.50
C VAL A 90 4.91 10.74 8.92
N ASP A 91 3.70 11.27 9.07
CA ASP A 91 2.98 11.28 10.34
C ASP A 91 1.73 10.40 10.22
N ILE A 92 1.55 9.52 11.20
CA ILE A 92 0.52 8.49 11.20
C ILE A 92 -0.21 8.54 12.53
N ARG A 93 -1.53 8.67 12.48
CA ARG A 93 -2.39 8.49 13.65
C ARG A 93 -2.69 7.00 13.80
N ALA A 94 -2.46 6.46 14.98
CA ALA A 94 -2.71 5.05 15.27
C ALA A 94 -3.22 4.87 16.70
N GLU A 95 -3.88 3.74 16.97
CA GLU A 95 -4.22 3.32 18.33
C GLU A 95 -3.31 2.18 18.75
N TRP A 96 -2.52 2.41 19.79
CA TRP A 96 -1.55 1.45 20.29
C TRP A 96 -2.03 0.92 21.64
N THR A 97 -2.10 -0.40 21.76
CA THR A 97 -2.30 -1.07 23.04
C THR A 97 -0.99 -1.68 23.48
N ILE A 98 -0.42 -1.16 24.56
CA ILE A 98 0.82 -1.66 25.12
C ILE A 98 0.58 -2.07 26.57
N ASP A 99 0.89 -3.33 26.88
CA ASP A 99 0.69 -3.94 28.20
C ASP A 99 -0.73 -3.69 28.75
N GLY A 100 -1.73 -3.79 27.87
CA GLY A 100 -3.16 -3.62 28.17
C GLY A 100 -3.66 -2.18 28.25
N LYS A 101 -2.79 -1.17 28.01
CA LYS A 101 -3.19 0.24 27.97
C LYS A 101 -3.28 0.71 26.52
N THR A 102 -4.49 1.08 26.11
CA THR A 102 -4.75 1.66 24.78
C THR A 102 -4.56 3.17 24.81
N GLN A 103 -3.82 3.70 23.85
CA GLN A 103 -3.56 5.13 23.68
C GLN A 103 -3.58 5.50 22.21
N THR A 104 -4.15 6.66 21.89
CA THR A 104 -4.04 7.22 20.53
C THR A 104 -2.67 7.88 20.39
N THR A 105 -1.88 7.38 19.45
CA THR A 105 -0.48 7.75 19.25
C THR A 105 -0.28 8.36 17.88
N LEU A 106 0.41 9.49 17.82
CA LEU A 106 1.00 10.00 16.59
C LEU A 106 2.36 9.35 16.41
N LEU A 107 2.58 8.63 15.32
CA LEU A 107 3.87 8.14 14.92
C LEU A 107 4.46 9.05 13.84
N SER A 108 5.60 9.67 14.12
CA SER A 108 6.40 10.38 13.13
C SER A 108 7.61 9.56 12.75
N ILE A 109 7.70 9.15 11.48
CA ILE A 109 8.88 8.48 10.91
C ILE A 109 9.55 9.47 9.96
N TRP A 110 10.85 9.73 10.13
CA TRP A 110 11.57 10.63 9.23
C TRP A 110 13.00 10.20 8.95
N THR A 111 13.58 10.79 7.91
CA THR A 111 14.94 10.56 7.46
C THR A 111 15.52 11.80 6.79
N GLY A 112 16.83 11.77 6.50
CA GLY A 112 17.57 12.85 5.85
C GLY A 112 17.95 14.02 6.77
N SER A 113 17.45 14.05 8.02
CA SER A 113 17.69 15.15 8.96
C SER A 113 17.74 14.68 10.43
N PRO A 114 18.58 15.30 11.28
CA PRO A 114 18.54 15.08 12.72
C PRO A 114 17.36 15.77 13.42
N PHE A 115 16.58 16.58 12.70
CA PHE A 115 15.43 17.32 13.22
C PHE A 115 14.14 16.93 12.48
N TYR A 116 13.01 17.16 13.13
CA TYR A 116 11.70 17.00 12.51
C TYR A 116 11.51 18.03 11.40
N LEU A 117 10.83 17.63 10.32
CA LEU A 117 10.25 18.59 9.38
C LEU A 117 8.95 19.19 9.92
N VAL A 118 8.23 18.42 10.74
CA VAL A 118 7.03 18.87 11.47
C VAL A 118 7.20 18.50 12.94
N ASP A 119 7.28 19.52 13.79
CA ASP A 119 7.32 19.36 15.24
C ASP A 119 5.90 19.38 15.81
N TRP A 120 5.52 18.31 16.51
CA TRP A 120 4.19 18.12 17.09
C TRP A 120 4.16 18.35 18.60
N THR A 121 5.28 18.77 19.22
CA THR A 121 5.42 18.91 20.68
C THR A 121 4.26 19.69 21.32
N ASP A 122 3.86 20.80 20.69
CA ASP A 122 2.85 21.72 21.22
C ASP A 122 1.49 21.63 20.49
N ASP A 123 1.31 20.66 19.58
CA ASP A 123 0.11 20.57 18.72
C ASP A 123 -0.44 19.13 18.55
N LEU A 124 -0.34 18.32 19.61
CA LEU A 124 -0.94 16.98 19.61
C LEU A 124 -2.48 17.02 19.59
N GLU A 125 -3.08 18.12 20.03
CA GLU A 125 -4.53 18.31 20.03
C GLU A 125 -5.08 18.38 18.60
N SER A 126 -4.42 19.09 17.68
CA SER A 126 -4.86 19.15 16.28
C SER A 126 -4.75 17.80 15.56
N ALA A 127 -3.81 16.95 16.00
CA ALA A 127 -3.69 15.57 15.54
C ALA A 127 -4.69 14.61 16.22
N GLN A 128 -5.40 15.08 17.25
CA GLN A 128 -6.33 14.29 18.08
C GLN A 128 -5.65 13.04 18.66
N VAL A 129 -4.44 13.22 19.23
CA VAL A 129 -3.62 12.15 19.82
C VAL A 129 -3.19 12.47 21.25
N GLN A 130 -2.79 11.45 22.00
CA GLN A 130 -2.39 11.53 23.42
C GLN A 130 -0.89 11.32 23.62
N GLN A 131 -0.23 10.67 22.66
CA GLN A 131 1.20 10.34 22.70
C GLN A 131 1.84 10.66 21.38
N TRP A 132 3.15 10.92 21.42
CA TRP A 132 3.97 11.10 20.23
C TRP A 132 5.10 10.07 20.22
N ALA A 133 5.02 9.10 19.32
CA ALA A 133 6.08 8.16 19.01
C ALA A 133 6.94 8.71 17.87
N THR A 134 8.26 8.67 18.05
CA THR A 134 9.19 9.31 17.11
C THR A 134 10.25 8.31 16.67
N LEU A 135 10.45 8.20 15.35
CA LEU A 135 11.38 7.27 14.74
C LEU A 135 12.20 7.95 13.63
N ASN A 136 13.42 8.36 13.96
CA ASN A 136 14.38 8.84 12.97
C ASN A 136 15.21 7.66 12.46
N LEU A 137 15.10 7.35 11.17
CA LEU A 137 15.86 6.26 10.56
C LEU A 137 16.91 6.84 9.63
N THR A 138 18.16 6.47 9.86
CA THR A 138 19.27 6.75 8.93
C THR A 138 19.84 5.43 8.42
N GLN A 139 20.22 5.43 7.15
CA GLN A 139 20.83 4.26 6.52
C GLN A 139 22.29 4.56 6.18
N ALA A 140 23.17 3.60 6.45
CA ALA A 140 24.54 3.59 5.96
C ALA A 140 24.94 2.17 5.59
N ASN A 141 25.33 1.93 4.33
CA ASN A 141 25.82 0.63 3.84
C ASN A 141 24.86 -0.54 4.13
N GLY A 142 23.55 -0.34 3.96
CA GLY A 142 22.52 -1.35 4.21
C GLY A 142 22.14 -1.53 5.68
N VAL A 143 22.82 -0.83 6.60
CA VAL A 143 22.54 -0.88 8.04
C VAL A 143 21.71 0.33 8.43
N ILE A 144 20.66 0.09 9.22
CA ILE A 144 19.76 1.12 9.75
C ILE A 144 20.18 1.48 11.17
N SER A 145 20.22 2.77 11.47
CA SER A 145 20.48 3.31 12.80
C SER A 145 19.45 4.35 13.20
N PHE A 146 19.23 4.49 14.50
CA PHE A 146 18.34 5.51 15.05
C PHE A 146 19.03 6.87 15.11
N GLY A 147 18.43 7.86 14.45
CA GLY A 147 18.86 9.25 14.53
C GLY A 147 18.36 9.95 15.79
N ARG A 148 18.79 11.20 15.95
CA ARG A 148 18.34 12.09 17.03
C ARG A 148 16.82 12.27 16.97
N GLY A 149 16.19 12.34 18.13
CA GLY A 149 14.73 12.50 18.26
C GLY A 149 13.97 11.18 18.39
N THR A 150 14.58 10.03 18.09
CA THR A 150 13.94 8.72 18.27
C THR A 150 13.69 8.40 19.74
N ASN A 151 12.44 8.10 20.11
CA ASN A 151 12.04 7.75 21.47
C ASN A 151 11.73 6.24 21.64
N ASP A 152 11.45 5.82 22.88
CA ASP A 152 11.25 4.41 23.21
C ASP A 152 10.04 3.79 22.51
N LEU A 153 8.97 4.56 22.30
CA LEU A 153 7.79 4.11 21.56
C LEU A 153 8.11 3.84 20.08
N GLY A 154 8.87 4.72 19.44
CA GLY A 154 9.33 4.50 18.06
C GLY A 154 10.26 3.29 17.94
N ARG A 155 11.17 3.10 18.92
CA ARG A 155 12.07 1.92 18.97
C ARG A 155 11.28 0.62 19.14
N LEU A 156 10.30 0.61 20.04
CA LEU A 156 9.44 -0.55 20.27
C LEU A 156 8.77 -0.99 18.96
N LEU A 157 8.14 -0.08 18.23
CA LEU A 157 7.51 -0.41 16.94
C LEU A 157 8.54 -0.98 15.95
N PHE A 158 9.70 -0.33 15.82
CA PHE A 158 10.74 -0.79 14.90
C PHE A 158 11.22 -2.20 15.25
N GLU A 159 11.45 -2.49 16.53
CA GLU A 159 11.90 -3.81 17.00
C GLU A 159 10.85 -4.90 16.75
N GLU A 160 9.57 -4.62 16.98
CA GLU A 160 8.46 -5.55 16.68
C GLU A 160 8.36 -5.82 15.17
N ILE A 161 8.48 -4.79 14.33
CA ILE A 161 8.51 -4.95 12.86
C ILE A 161 9.69 -5.83 12.43
N ARG A 162 10.88 -5.60 12.99
CA ARG A 162 12.08 -6.39 12.69
C ARG A 162 11.93 -7.85 13.12
N ALA A 163 11.34 -8.09 14.29
CA ALA A 163 11.14 -9.43 14.83
C ALA A 163 10.14 -10.25 14.01
N ALA A 164 9.10 -9.60 13.47
CA ALA A 164 8.07 -10.26 12.68
C ALA A 164 8.44 -10.45 11.20
N GLN A 165 9.47 -9.77 10.69
CA GLN A 165 9.77 -9.75 9.26
C GLN A 165 9.99 -11.17 8.71
N GLY A 166 9.31 -11.50 7.62
CA GLY A 166 9.34 -12.82 6.98
C GLY A 166 8.40 -13.86 7.58
N SER A 167 7.67 -13.54 8.67
CA SER A 167 6.63 -14.42 9.22
C SER A 167 5.58 -14.73 8.16
N ALA A 168 5.31 -16.01 7.92
CA ALA A 168 4.34 -16.41 6.91
C ALA A 168 2.91 -16.02 7.35
N PRO A 169 2.09 -15.43 6.48
CA PRO A 169 0.67 -15.26 6.78
C PRO A 169 0.01 -16.64 6.91
N THR A 170 -0.97 -16.77 7.80
CA THR A 170 -1.80 -17.97 7.97
C THR A 170 -3.21 -17.78 7.43
N GLU A 171 -3.60 -16.55 7.13
CA GLU A 171 -4.91 -16.16 6.59
C GLU A 171 -4.72 -15.11 5.49
N LEU A 172 -5.72 -14.93 4.64
CA LEU A 172 -5.77 -13.85 3.65
C LEU A 172 -6.30 -12.55 4.27
N PHE A 173 -6.28 -11.47 3.49
CA PHE A 173 -6.88 -10.18 3.84
C PHE A 173 -6.34 -9.57 5.15
N GLY A 174 -5.08 -9.90 5.48
CA GLY A 174 -4.41 -9.35 6.66
C GLY A 174 -4.94 -9.83 8.00
N LEU A 175 -5.79 -10.87 8.02
CA LEU A 175 -6.43 -11.33 9.26
C LEU A 175 -5.45 -11.98 10.25
N SER A 176 -4.30 -12.46 9.76
CA SER A 176 -3.25 -13.11 10.55
C SER A 176 -2.08 -12.19 10.94
N GLN A 177 -2.07 -10.92 10.53
CA GLN A 177 -0.94 -10.01 10.73
C GLN A 177 -1.43 -8.62 11.17
N GLU A 178 -0.96 -8.17 12.33
CA GLU A 178 -1.37 -6.88 12.92
C GLU A 178 -0.37 -5.75 12.64
N LEU A 179 0.90 -6.05 12.34
CA LEU A 179 1.91 -5.00 12.16
C LEU A 179 1.69 -4.23 10.85
N PRO A 180 2.10 -2.96 10.78
CA PRO A 180 1.76 -2.13 9.64
C PRO A 180 2.53 -2.52 8.39
N THR A 181 1.90 -2.37 7.22
CA THR A 181 2.56 -2.54 5.91
C THR A 181 2.16 -1.44 4.93
N VAL A 182 3.08 -1.06 4.06
CA VAL A 182 2.81 -0.27 2.86
C VAL A 182 2.95 -1.15 1.63
N ILE A 183 1.95 -1.17 0.77
CA ILE A 183 2.01 -1.89 -0.52
C ILE A 183 1.97 -0.87 -1.65
N LEU A 184 2.97 -0.90 -2.54
CA LEU A 184 3.07 -0.02 -3.69
C LEU A 184 2.85 -0.76 -5.01
N PHE A 185 1.88 -0.30 -5.79
CA PHE A 185 1.70 -0.66 -7.19
C PHE A 185 2.15 0.52 -8.06
N PRO A 186 3.33 0.46 -8.70
CA PRO A 186 3.82 1.55 -9.55
C PRO A 186 3.03 1.64 -10.86
N ALA A 187 3.29 2.70 -11.62
CA ALA A 187 2.62 2.97 -12.89
C ALA A 187 2.86 1.86 -13.94
N ASP A 188 4.10 1.35 -14.03
CA ASP A 188 4.42 0.23 -14.91
C ASP A 188 4.13 -1.11 -14.21
N ARG A 189 2.96 -1.66 -14.54
CA ARG A 189 2.44 -2.92 -14.01
C ARG A 189 1.87 -3.77 -15.14
N ARG A 190 2.73 -4.61 -15.71
CA ARG A 190 2.36 -5.54 -16.78
C ARG A 190 2.40 -6.95 -16.23
N LEU A 191 1.42 -7.76 -16.58
CA LEU A 191 1.51 -9.20 -16.41
C LEU A 191 1.98 -9.81 -17.73
N VAL A 192 3.22 -10.28 -17.73
CA VAL A 192 3.89 -10.93 -18.86
C VAL A 192 4.01 -12.43 -18.60
N ALA A 193 4.25 -13.21 -19.67
CA ALA A 193 4.44 -14.64 -19.52
C ALA A 193 5.66 -14.91 -18.60
N PRO A 194 5.53 -15.81 -17.61
CA PRO A 194 6.63 -16.11 -16.72
C PRO A 194 7.83 -16.73 -17.45
N SER A 195 9.04 -16.46 -16.95
CA SER A 195 10.30 -17.04 -17.44
C SER A 195 10.21 -18.56 -17.65
N GLU A 196 10.99 -19.11 -18.58
CA GLU A 196 10.93 -20.54 -18.94
C GLU A 196 11.32 -21.47 -17.79
N HIS A 197 12.19 -21.03 -16.88
CA HIS A 197 12.55 -21.82 -15.71
C HIS A 197 11.50 -21.66 -14.61
N ARG A 198 10.68 -22.70 -14.43
CA ARG A 198 9.56 -22.72 -13.46
C ARG A 198 9.76 -23.89 -12.51
N VAL A 199 9.67 -23.61 -11.22
CA VAL A 199 9.79 -24.59 -10.14
C VAL A 199 8.83 -24.23 -9.01
N ILE A 200 8.40 -25.18 -8.20
CA ILE A 200 7.65 -24.82 -6.99
C ILE A 200 8.65 -24.17 -6.02
N GLU A 201 8.56 -22.86 -5.83
CA GLU A 201 9.40 -22.13 -4.89
C GLU A 201 8.61 -21.07 -4.13
N ARG A 202 9.08 -20.74 -2.94
CA ARG A 202 8.47 -19.68 -2.12
C ARG A 202 8.50 -18.36 -2.91
N PRO A 203 7.37 -17.67 -3.09
CA PRO A 203 7.36 -16.36 -3.73
C PRO A 203 8.33 -15.40 -3.03
N LYS A 204 9.00 -14.56 -3.80
CA LYS A 204 10.05 -13.66 -3.29
C LYS A 204 9.57 -12.80 -2.13
N ASP A 205 8.36 -12.24 -2.27
CA ASP A 205 7.74 -11.35 -1.29
C ASP A 205 6.82 -12.10 -0.31
N TRP A 206 6.99 -13.41 -0.15
CA TRP A 206 6.16 -14.18 0.78
C TRP A 206 6.56 -13.93 2.23
N GLY A 207 5.60 -13.53 3.07
CA GLY A 207 5.79 -13.24 4.49
C GLY A 207 5.64 -11.75 4.80
N TYR A 208 5.55 -11.43 6.09
CA TYR A 208 5.40 -10.05 6.54
C TYR A 208 6.60 -9.18 6.11
N GLN A 209 6.30 -8.01 5.59
CA GLN A 209 7.27 -6.96 5.27
C GLN A 209 6.62 -5.60 5.59
N PRO A 210 7.36 -4.61 6.12
CA PRO A 210 6.79 -3.28 6.38
C PRO A 210 6.55 -2.48 5.10
N ALA A 211 7.18 -2.84 3.99
CA ALA A 211 7.00 -2.22 2.68
C ALA A 211 7.18 -3.27 1.57
N GLN A 212 6.32 -3.26 0.57
CA GLN A 212 6.36 -4.16 -0.59
C GLN A 212 6.00 -3.42 -1.87
N THR A 213 6.63 -3.80 -2.99
CA THR A 213 6.34 -3.25 -4.32
C THR A 213 5.95 -4.37 -5.28
N PHE A 214 4.83 -4.21 -5.97
CA PHE A 214 4.37 -5.13 -7.02
C PHE A 214 4.32 -4.42 -8.38
N ALA A 215 5.44 -4.44 -9.09
CA ALA A 215 5.64 -3.82 -10.41
C ALA A 215 5.18 -4.76 -11.55
N SER A 216 5.96 -4.95 -12.61
CA SER A 216 5.60 -5.92 -13.65
C SER A 216 5.73 -7.37 -13.16
N ASP A 217 4.66 -8.14 -13.29
CA ASP A 217 4.55 -9.54 -12.91
C ASP A 217 5.00 -10.45 -14.05
N GLY A 218 5.83 -11.45 -13.74
CA GLY A 218 6.26 -12.47 -14.70
C GLY A 218 7.73 -12.46 -15.18
N PRO A 219 8.48 -11.33 -15.25
CA PRO A 219 9.88 -11.39 -15.71
C PRO A 219 10.75 -12.35 -14.88
N VAL A 220 10.42 -12.50 -13.60
CA VAL A 220 11.03 -13.46 -12.67
C VAL A 220 9.94 -14.39 -12.14
N TRP A 221 10.15 -15.70 -12.25
CA TRP A 221 9.17 -16.72 -11.83
C TRP A 221 8.75 -16.56 -10.37
N SER A 222 9.69 -16.38 -9.45
CA SER A 222 9.43 -16.20 -8.01
C SER A 222 8.56 -14.97 -7.69
N GLU A 223 8.47 -14.02 -8.63
CA GLU A 223 7.67 -12.80 -8.54
C GLU A 223 6.37 -12.90 -9.33
N SER A 224 6.01 -14.04 -9.90
CA SER A 224 4.80 -14.19 -10.72
C SER A 224 3.55 -14.57 -9.92
N ILE A 225 2.36 -14.17 -10.40
CA ILE A 225 1.07 -14.63 -9.86
C ILE A 225 0.92 -16.14 -10.00
N ASP A 226 1.40 -16.74 -11.10
CA ASP A 226 1.38 -18.19 -11.25
C ASP A 226 2.13 -18.88 -10.11
N ASN A 227 3.34 -18.42 -9.78
CA ASN A 227 4.09 -18.97 -8.65
C ASN A 227 3.36 -18.75 -7.31
N LEU A 228 2.74 -17.59 -7.10
CA LEU A 228 1.94 -17.32 -5.89
C LEU A 228 0.77 -18.30 -5.75
N LEU A 229 0.01 -18.53 -6.83
CA LEU A 229 -1.14 -19.45 -6.80
C LEU A 229 -0.69 -20.90 -6.63
N ILE A 230 0.39 -21.31 -7.28
CA ILE A 230 1.00 -22.63 -7.11
C ILE A 230 1.53 -22.82 -5.70
N TRP A 231 2.10 -21.78 -5.09
CA TRP A 231 2.58 -21.82 -3.72
C TRP A 231 1.41 -22.03 -2.74
N LEU A 232 0.31 -21.28 -2.90
CA LEU A 232 -0.90 -21.47 -2.08
C LEU A 232 -1.52 -22.85 -2.28
N GLU A 233 -1.53 -23.36 -3.51
CA GLU A 233 -1.94 -24.73 -3.83
C GLU A 233 -1.03 -25.75 -3.14
N TRP A 234 0.28 -25.53 -3.12
CA TRP A 234 1.24 -26.41 -2.46
C TRP A 234 1.07 -26.43 -0.93
N LEU A 235 0.74 -25.29 -0.31
CA LEU A 235 0.44 -25.19 1.13
C LEU A 235 -0.83 -25.97 1.51
N ASP A 236 -1.80 -26.07 0.60
CA ASP A 236 -3.00 -26.90 0.72
C ASP A 236 -3.80 -26.65 2.02
N ASP A 237 -3.93 -25.38 2.41
CA ASP A 237 -4.59 -24.95 3.65
C ASP A 237 -5.90 -24.18 3.44
N GLY A 238 -6.46 -24.26 2.22
CA GLY A 238 -7.74 -23.66 1.86
C GLY A 238 -7.67 -22.22 1.35
N ARG A 239 -6.57 -21.49 1.61
CA ARG A 239 -6.42 -20.09 1.17
C ARG A 239 -6.50 -19.92 -0.34
N LEU A 240 -6.01 -20.89 -1.12
CA LEU A 240 -6.16 -20.82 -2.58
C LEU A 240 -7.63 -20.79 -3.01
N ALA A 241 -8.45 -21.66 -2.43
CA ALA A 241 -9.86 -21.76 -2.77
C ALA A 241 -10.60 -20.46 -2.42
N GLU A 242 -10.31 -19.89 -1.25
CA GLU A 242 -10.81 -18.59 -0.82
C GLU A 242 -10.39 -17.47 -1.80
N LEU A 243 -9.10 -17.42 -2.16
CA LEU A 243 -8.57 -16.42 -3.08
C LEU A 243 -9.23 -16.53 -4.46
N ILE A 244 -9.33 -17.73 -5.03
CA ILE A 244 -9.96 -17.94 -6.34
C ILE A 244 -11.43 -17.54 -6.31
N ALA A 245 -12.16 -17.88 -5.24
CA ALA A 245 -13.55 -17.47 -5.08
C ALA A 245 -13.70 -15.95 -5.07
N TYR A 246 -12.84 -15.26 -4.30
CA TYR A 246 -12.77 -13.80 -4.27
C TYR A 246 -12.44 -13.21 -5.64
N LEU A 247 -11.36 -13.65 -6.29
CA LEU A 247 -10.94 -13.14 -7.60
C LEU A 247 -12.02 -13.33 -8.67
N ASN A 248 -12.71 -14.47 -8.67
CA ASN A 248 -13.80 -14.72 -9.61
C ASN A 248 -15.01 -13.81 -9.37
N ALA A 249 -15.36 -13.55 -8.10
CA ALA A 249 -16.43 -12.63 -7.77
C ALA A 249 -16.10 -11.19 -8.19
N GLU A 250 -14.87 -10.73 -7.97
CA GLU A 250 -14.51 -9.34 -8.30
C GLU A 250 -14.27 -9.12 -9.80
N ILE A 251 -13.55 -10.04 -10.46
CA ILE A 251 -13.08 -9.85 -11.83
C ILE A 251 -14.08 -10.39 -12.85
N PHE A 252 -14.80 -11.48 -12.54
CA PHE A 252 -15.62 -12.21 -13.53
C PHE A 252 -17.09 -12.39 -13.15
N ALA A 253 -17.63 -11.71 -12.14
CA ALA A 253 -19.04 -11.87 -11.72
C ALA A 253 -20.07 -11.72 -12.87
N GLU A 254 -19.82 -10.82 -13.83
CA GLU A 254 -20.70 -10.57 -14.98
C GLU A 254 -20.28 -11.34 -16.24
N ASP A 255 -19.14 -12.04 -16.20
CA ASP A 255 -18.52 -12.69 -17.34
C ASP A 255 -18.69 -14.21 -17.25
N ARG A 256 -18.71 -14.90 -18.39
CA ARG A 256 -18.71 -16.38 -18.43
C ARG A 256 -17.29 -16.95 -18.29
N LYS A 257 -16.45 -16.27 -17.49
CA LYS A 257 -15.05 -16.61 -17.26
C LYS A 257 -14.84 -17.01 -15.80
N ALA A 258 -13.85 -17.86 -15.54
CA ALA A 258 -13.45 -18.16 -14.17
C ALA A 258 -11.99 -18.63 -14.12
N ILE A 259 -11.21 -18.08 -13.20
CA ILE A 259 -9.92 -18.64 -12.79
C ILE A 259 -10.16 -20.01 -12.16
N ARG A 260 -9.39 -20.99 -12.60
CA ARG A 260 -9.36 -22.35 -12.07
C ARG A 260 -8.14 -22.54 -11.16
N PRO A 261 -8.17 -23.53 -10.24
CA PRO A 261 -6.99 -23.94 -9.52
C PRO A 261 -5.81 -24.23 -10.48
N PRO A 262 -4.58 -23.87 -10.09
CA PRO A 262 -3.39 -24.08 -10.91
C PRO A 262 -3.15 -25.57 -11.12
N ARG A 263 -2.65 -25.93 -12.31
CA ARG A 263 -2.26 -27.29 -12.63
C ARG A 263 -0.80 -27.49 -12.24
N ARG A 264 -0.57 -28.22 -11.14
CA ARG A 264 0.78 -28.48 -10.60
C ARG A 264 1.75 -29.07 -11.62
N ALA A 265 1.28 -29.97 -12.48
CA ALA A 265 2.10 -30.60 -13.52
C ALA A 265 2.56 -29.62 -14.61
N GLU A 266 1.80 -28.55 -14.85
CA GLU A 266 2.09 -27.56 -15.88
C GLU A 266 2.73 -26.29 -15.29
N LEU A 267 2.75 -26.16 -13.96
CA LEU A 267 3.11 -24.93 -13.23
C LEU A 267 2.42 -23.71 -13.85
N LYS A 268 1.10 -23.81 -14.02
CA LYS A 268 0.31 -22.81 -14.72
C LYS A 268 -1.12 -22.74 -14.23
N THR A 269 -1.68 -21.53 -14.24
CA THR A 269 -3.07 -21.24 -13.91
C THR A 269 -3.85 -20.93 -15.18
N PHE A 270 -5.10 -21.40 -15.24
CA PHE A 270 -5.97 -21.24 -16.40
C PHE A 270 -7.24 -20.48 -16.06
N VAL A 271 -7.76 -19.77 -17.05
CA VAL A 271 -9.07 -19.12 -17.04
C VAL A 271 -9.96 -19.90 -17.99
N ALA A 272 -11.03 -20.47 -17.44
CA ALA A 272 -12.08 -21.11 -18.21
C ALA A 272 -12.97 -20.06 -18.86
N THR A 273 -13.40 -20.33 -20.09
CA THR A 273 -14.28 -19.51 -20.92
C THR A 273 -15.30 -20.40 -21.65
N PRO A 274 -16.33 -19.85 -22.30
CA PRO A 274 -17.29 -20.66 -23.06
C PRO A 274 -16.67 -21.45 -24.22
N THR A 275 -15.52 -21.01 -24.73
CA THR A 275 -14.86 -21.59 -25.91
C THR A 275 -13.64 -22.46 -25.57
N GLY A 276 -13.34 -22.65 -24.28
CA GLY A 276 -12.17 -23.40 -23.82
C GLY A 276 -11.45 -22.70 -22.66
N GLU A 277 -10.15 -22.98 -22.52
CA GLU A 277 -9.31 -22.39 -21.49
C GLU A 277 -8.13 -21.66 -22.10
N HIS A 278 -7.68 -20.63 -21.40
CA HIS A 278 -6.48 -19.88 -21.76
C HIS A 278 -5.69 -19.56 -20.50
N ALA A 279 -4.40 -19.28 -20.63
CA ALA A 279 -3.55 -18.96 -19.49
C ALA A 279 -3.74 -17.50 -19.02
N LEU A 280 -3.20 -17.14 -17.85
CA LEU A 280 -3.35 -15.81 -17.25
C LEU A 280 -2.81 -14.69 -18.16
N GLU A 281 -1.72 -14.94 -18.88
CA GLU A 281 -1.12 -13.97 -19.81
C GLU A 281 -2.03 -13.58 -20.97
N GLN A 282 -3.05 -14.39 -21.27
CA GLN A 282 -4.02 -14.15 -22.35
C GLN A 282 -5.24 -13.32 -21.88
N LEU A 283 -5.30 -12.96 -20.60
CA LEU A 283 -6.30 -12.01 -20.10
C LEU A 283 -6.13 -10.63 -20.76
N SER A 284 -7.22 -9.88 -20.87
CA SER A 284 -7.16 -8.49 -21.33
C SER A 284 -6.29 -7.65 -20.40
N HIS A 285 -5.78 -6.51 -20.89
CA HIS A 285 -4.93 -5.62 -20.08
C HIS A 285 -5.62 -5.18 -18.77
N GLY A 286 -6.92 -4.88 -18.82
CA GLY A 286 -7.70 -4.52 -17.63
C GLY A 286 -7.88 -5.67 -16.64
N GLU A 287 -8.19 -6.87 -17.12
CA GLU A 287 -8.30 -8.06 -16.26
C GLU A 287 -6.97 -8.40 -15.59
N ARG A 288 -5.84 -8.26 -16.29
CA ARG A 288 -4.50 -8.49 -15.74
C ARG A 288 -4.15 -7.50 -14.64
N ALA A 289 -4.43 -6.22 -14.85
CA ALA A 289 -4.20 -5.18 -13.84
C ALA A 289 -5.03 -5.43 -12.56
N LEU A 290 -6.30 -5.83 -12.72
CA LEU A 290 -7.16 -6.16 -11.59
C LEU A 290 -6.73 -7.43 -10.87
N LEU A 291 -6.37 -8.49 -11.62
CA LEU A 291 -5.88 -9.73 -11.06
C LEU A 291 -4.66 -9.48 -10.18
N GLN A 292 -3.70 -8.71 -10.67
CA GLN A 292 -2.51 -8.37 -9.92
C GLN A 292 -2.84 -7.59 -8.66
N LEU A 293 -3.63 -6.52 -8.77
CA LEU A 293 -3.99 -5.70 -7.61
C LEU A 293 -4.70 -6.52 -6.52
N TYR A 294 -5.74 -7.28 -6.89
CA TYR A 294 -6.52 -8.05 -5.91
C TYR A 294 -5.75 -9.21 -5.32
N ALA A 295 -5.06 -10.02 -6.15
CA ALA A 295 -4.34 -11.18 -5.65
C ALA A 295 -3.20 -10.76 -4.72
N ARG A 296 -2.45 -9.72 -5.11
CA ARG A 296 -1.33 -9.21 -4.30
C ARG A 296 -1.84 -8.53 -3.04
N THR A 297 -2.89 -7.72 -3.11
CA THR A 297 -3.44 -7.09 -1.91
C THR A 297 -3.96 -8.17 -0.94
N ALA A 298 -4.77 -9.11 -1.39
CA ALA A 298 -5.34 -10.15 -0.53
C ALA A 298 -4.28 -11.04 0.15
N CYS A 299 -3.17 -11.35 -0.55
CA CYS A 299 -2.13 -12.23 -0.02
C CYS A 299 -1.07 -11.52 0.83
N HIS A 300 -0.87 -10.22 0.64
CA HIS A 300 0.26 -9.49 1.24
C HIS A 300 -0.13 -8.35 2.18
N MET A 301 -1.42 -7.97 2.24
CA MET A 301 -1.90 -6.99 3.21
C MET A 301 -1.84 -7.54 4.64
N THR A 302 -1.61 -6.64 5.59
CA THR A 302 -1.88 -6.85 7.02
C THR A 302 -3.16 -6.12 7.41
N ARG A 303 -3.61 -6.27 8.66
CA ARG A 303 -4.78 -5.50 9.13
C ARG A 303 -4.53 -3.99 9.00
N ASN A 304 -3.31 -3.55 9.27
CA ASN A 304 -2.88 -2.15 9.22
C ASN A 304 -2.13 -1.82 7.91
N THR A 305 -2.88 -1.76 6.80
CA THR A 305 -2.29 -1.57 5.45
C THR A 305 -2.53 -0.18 4.88
N ILE A 306 -1.48 0.42 4.30
CA ILE A 306 -1.59 1.54 3.37
C ILE A 306 -1.30 1.02 1.96
N LEU A 307 -2.32 1.02 1.11
CA LEU A 307 -2.25 0.62 -0.29
C LEU A 307 -2.00 1.86 -1.18
N LEU A 308 -0.89 1.87 -1.89
CA LEU A 308 -0.48 2.93 -2.80
C LEU A 308 -0.60 2.46 -4.25
N VAL A 309 -1.41 3.13 -5.07
CA VAL A 309 -1.62 2.76 -6.48
C VAL A 309 -1.30 3.94 -7.39
N ASP A 310 -0.14 3.90 -8.04
CA ASP A 310 0.27 4.96 -8.96
C ASP A 310 -0.45 4.82 -10.31
N GLU A 311 -0.85 5.94 -10.92
CA GLU A 311 -1.59 6.02 -12.18
C GLU A 311 -2.69 4.97 -12.31
N VAL A 312 -3.65 4.95 -11.39
CA VAL A 312 -4.67 3.89 -11.25
C VAL A 312 -5.40 3.55 -12.55
N ASP A 313 -5.53 4.53 -13.45
CA ASP A 313 -6.23 4.46 -14.73
C ASP A 313 -5.37 3.98 -15.91
N THR A 314 -4.06 3.82 -15.74
CA THR A 314 -3.16 3.40 -16.82
C THR A 314 -3.62 2.07 -17.43
N HIS A 315 -3.89 2.11 -18.74
CA HIS A 315 -4.42 1.02 -19.56
C HIS A 315 -5.85 0.52 -19.21
N LEU A 316 -6.63 1.25 -18.41
CA LEU A 316 -8.00 0.89 -18.08
C LEU A 316 -9.02 1.69 -18.89
N HIS A 317 -9.92 0.98 -19.59
CA HIS A 317 -11.14 1.61 -20.11
C HIS A 317 -12.06 2.00 -18.94
N SER A 318 -12.91 3.02 -19.13
CA SER A 318 -13.85 3.54 -18.13
C SER A 318 -14.66 2.47 -17.36
N LYS A 319 -15.13 1.40 -18.03
CA LYS A 319 -15.81 0.26 -17.37
C LYS A 319 -14.91 -0.38 -16.30
N TRP A 320 -13.66 -0.68 -16.63
CA TRP A 320 -12.72 -1.34 -15.72
C TRP A 320 -12.29 -0.42 -14.58
N MET A 321 -12.12 0.87 -14.88
CA MET A 321 -11.82 1.90 -13.89
C MET A 321 -12.95 2.03 -12.85
N ASN A 322 -14.22 2.02 -13.28
CA ASN A 322 -15.36 2.04 -12.36
C ASN A 322 -15.41 0.77 -11.50
N ARG A 323 -15.18 -0.41 -12.11
CA ARG A 323 -15.12 -1.69 -11.37
C ARG A 323 -14.00 -1.69 -10.32
N LEU A 324 -12.83 -1.18 -10.68
CA LEU A 324 -11.69 -1.04 -9.77
C LEU A 324 -12.04 -0.16 -8.56
N LEU A 325 -12.57 1.04 -8.79
CA LEU A 325 -12.94 1.93 -7.69
C LEU A 325 -14.01 1.32 -6.79
N LEU A 326 -15.02 0.66 -7.36
CA LEU A 326 -16.07 -0.01 -6.57
C LEU A 326 -15.48 -1.13 -5.70
N ALA A 327 -14.57 -1.95 -6.23
CA ALA A 327 -13.95 -3.01 -5.46
C ALA A 327 -13.02 -2.47 -4.36
N LEU A 328 -12.25 -1.41 -4.63
CA LEU A 328 -11.45 -0.73 -3.61
C LEU A 328 -12.33 -0.21 -2.47
N LYS A 329 -13.49 0.39 -2.79
CA LYS A 329 -14.49 0.82 -1.80
C LYS A 329 -15.02 -0.35 -0.99
N GLN A 330 -15.35 -1.48 -1.64
CA GLN A 330 -15.80 -2.69 -0.93
C GLN A 330 -14.71 -3.27 -0.02
N LEU A 331 -13.46 -3.26 -0.46
CA LEU A 331 -12.33 -3.71 0.35
C LEU A 331 -12.14 -2.84 1.58
N LEU A 332 -12.27 -1.51 1.43
CA LEU A 332 -12.23 -0.54 2.54
C LEU A 332 -13.35 -0.77 3.57
N VAL A 333 -14.58 -1.00 3.10
CA VAL A 333 -15.72 -1.28 4.00
C VAL A 333 -15.49 -2.56 4.81
N LYS A 334 -14.88 -3.58 4.21
CA LYS A 334 -14.55 -4.85 4.89
C LYS A 334 -13.34 -4.75 5.81
N ASN A 335 -12.44 -3.80 5.56
CA ASN A 335 -11.16 -3.66 6.27
C ASN A 335 -11.02 -2.24 6.79
N ALA A 336 -11.54 -1.99 7.99
CA ALA A 336 -11.59 -0.64 8.56
C ALA A 336 -10.21 0.04 8.63
N GLN A 337 -9.14 -0.70 8.90
CA GLN A 337 -7.77 -0.19 9.03
C GLN A 337 -7.02 -0.07 7.69
N LEU A 338 -7.61 -0.47 6.57
CA LEU A 338 -7.05 -0.23 5.24
C LEU A 338 -7.22 1.25 4.87
N SER A 339 -6.16 1.83 4.32
CA SER A 339 -6.21 3.10 3.61
C SER A 339 -5.67 2.92 2.19
N VAL A 340 -6.32 3.54 1.21
CA VAL A 340 -5.93 3.51 -0.20
C VAL A 340 -5.59 4.92 -0.67
N ILE A 341 -4.39 5.10 -1.21
CA ILE A 341 -3.95 6.34 -1.84
C ILE A 341 -3.62 6.01 -3.28
N PHE A 342 -4.30 6.66 -4.21
CA PHE A 342 -4.06 6.43 -5.62
C PHE A 342 -3.81 7.74 -6.36
N THR A 343 -3.03 7.65 -7.42
CA THR A 343 -2.74 8.81 -8.27
C THR A 343 -3.41 8.63 -9.63
N THR A 344 -3.74 9.75 -10.27
CA THR A 344 -4.22 9.77 -11.64
C THR A 344 -3.93 11.11 -12.31
N HIS A 345 -3.99 11.12 -13.64
CA HIS A 345 -4.03 12.34 -14.45
C HIS A 345 -5.40 12.54 -15.12
N ASN A 346 -6.31 11.56 -15.02
CA ASN A 346 -7.60 11.56 -15.67
C ASN A 346 -8.65 12.31 -14.84
N ARG A 347 -9.09 13.47 -15.33
CA ARG A 347 -10.11 14.28 -14.67
C ARG A 347 -11.49 13.62 -14.64
N GLU A 348 -11.78 12.68 -15.54
CA GLU A 348 -13.05 11.94 -15.52
C GLU A 348 -13.18 11.07 -14.26
N LEU A 349 -12.05 10.65 -13.66
CA LEU A 349 -12.07 9.95 -12.37
C LEU A 349 -12.65 10.79 -11.25
N MET A 350 -12.57 12.12 -11.32
CA MET A 350 -13.19 12.99 -10.30
C MET A 350 -14.70 12.78 -10.21
N LYS A 351 -15.35 12.50 -11.36
CA LYS A 351 -16.80 12.26 -11.42
C LYS A 351 -17.16 10.92 -10.80
N VAL A 352 -16.33 9.89 -11.01
CA VAL A 352 -16.56 8.53 -10.48
C VAL A 352 -16.19 8.43 -9.00
N PHE A 353 -15.14 9.16 -8.61
CA PHE A 353 -14.73 9.29 -7.22
C PHE A 353 -15.85 9.90 -6.38
N ASP A 354 -16.59 10.85 -6.98
CA ASP A 354 -17.72 11.57 -6.39
C ASP A 354 -17.45 11.92 -4.94
N HIS A 355 -16.60 12.92 -4.76
CA HIS A 355 -16.13 13.33 -3.44
C HIS A 355 -17.25 13.95 -2.57
N GLN A 356 -18.39 14.30 -3.17
CA GLN A 356 -19.55 14.86 -2.47
C GLN A 356 -20.49 13.76 -1.97
N ALA A 357 -20.51 12.60 -2.62
CA ALA A 357 -21.29 11.46 -2.17
C ALA A 357 -20.70 10.86 -0.88
N HIS A 358 -21.49 10.96 0.20
CA HIS A 358 -21.22 10.26 1.44
C HIS A 358 -21.40 8.74 1.25
N GLU A 359 -20.36 7.98 1.59
CA GLU A 359 -20.35 6.52 1.53
C GLU A 359 -20.07 5.97 2.93
N THR A 360 -21.01 5.16 3.44
CA THR A 360 -20.90 4.63 4.81
C THR A 360 -19.62 3.80 4.96
N GLY A 361 -18.80 4.13 5.97
CA GLY A 361 -17.53 3.44 6.25
C GLY A 361 -16.34 3.90 5.40
N ILE A 362 -16.49 4.95 4.58
CA ILE A 362 -15.42 5.47 3.72
C ILE A 362 -15.26 6.97 3.94
N VAL A 363 -14.04 7.40 4.27
CA VAL A 363 -13.67 8.81 4.35
C VAL A 363 -12.87 9.16 3.10
N LYS A 364 -13.46 9.98 2.23
CA LYS A 364 -12.83 10.41 0.97
C LYS A 364 -12.01 11.68 1.18
N GLY A 365 -10.77 11.65 0.73
CA GLY A 365 -9.88 12.81 0.66
C GLY A 365 -9.31 12.98 -0.74
N GLY A 366 -8.69 14.12 -1.01
CA GLY A 366 -7.96 14.31 -2.25
C GLY A 366 -7.18 15.59 -2.30
N TYR A 367 -6.21 15.62 -3.20
CA TYR A 367 -5.38 16.80 -3.44
C TYR A 367 -5.09 16.95 -4.92
N LEU A 368 -5.23 18.20 -5.37
CA LEU A 368 -4.92 18.61 -6.72
C LEU A 368 -3.58 19.34 -6.69
N ILE A 369 -2.58 18.78 -7.36
CA ILE A 369 -1.30 19.48 -7.56
C ILE A 369 -1.47 20.35 -8.81
N GLU A 370 -1.81 21.63 -8.61
CA GLU A 370 -1.84 22.63 -9.69
C GLU A 370 -0.45 23.25 -9.92
N ASP A 371 -0.27 23.93 -11.05
CA ASP A 371 0.98 24.59 -11.45
C ASP A 371 1.31 25.77 -10.51
N GLU A 372 1.80 25.51 -9.29
CA GLU A 372 2.42 26.50 -8.40
C GLU A 372 3.93 26.24 -8.24
N LEU A 373 4.61 25.99 -9.35
CA LEU A 373 6.07 26.18 -9.45
C LEU A 373 6.29 27.27 -10.50
N SER A 374 6.09 28.52 -10.06
CA SER A 374 6.46 29.73 -10.81
C SER A 374 7.92 30.08 -10.61
#